data_AF-A0A971VY60-F1
#
_entry.id   AF-A0A971VY60-F1
#
_cell.length_a   1.000
_cell.length_b   1.000
_cell.length_c   1.000
_cell.angle_alpha   90.00
_cell.angle_beta   90.00
_cell.angle_gamma   90.00
#
_symmetry.space_group_name_H-M   'P 1'
#
loop_
_entity.id
_entity.type
_entity.pdbx_description
1 polymer ?
#
loop_
_entity_poly.entity_id
_entity_poly.type
_entity_poly.pdbx_seq_one_letter_code
_entity_poly.pdbx_strand_id
1 'polypeptide(L)'
;MMLILNTKRDVSKGFTLVELLIVIAMAGILAAALFFMLPTIINGTGRTVDIASVKLLDKATSLYKMTQMTTWNDVFKGFTTDAARLGELYETGNMDRIPVPNTKGSAFVWSISEQKWNVVHVVGGSEITMVVSGGFKGYITGSYTGNEKIIQIPAVINGTAVTQIHQDVFSGKGLTSVVIEEGITRIHARAFKDNKLTEIVLPNSMTRLDYGAFMDSGLKKITIGHGLLIEGNVFPKNDSFITAYNLGGAGTYILSGATWVKQ
;
A
#
# COMPACT_ATOMS: atom_id res chain seq x y z
N MET A 1 8.23 -83.82 -27.10
CA MET A 1 9.33 -83.24 -26.28
C MET A 1 8.81 -81.93 -25.70
N MET A 2 8.53 -81.91 -24.40
CA MET A 2 7.78 -80.86 -23.70
C MET A 2 8.76 -79.98 -22.91
N LEU A 3 8.80 -78.68 -23.17
CA LEU A 3 9.58 -77.70 -22.42
C LEU A 3 8.69 -77.11 -21.31
N ILE A 4 8.98 -77.45 -20.06
CA ILE A 4 8.35 -76.83 -18.89
C ILE A 4 9.17 -75.58 -18.53
N LEU A 5 8.59 -74.39 -18.73
CA LEU A 5 9.14 -73.14 -18.22
C LEU A 5 8.77 -72.99 -16.74
N ASN A 6 9.78 -73.06 -15.87
CA ASN A 6 9.65 -72.85 -14.43
C ASN A 6 9.60 -71.36 -14.13
N THR A 7 8.42 -70.82 -13.82
CA THR A 7 8.27 -69.43 -13.35
C THR A 7 8.47 -69.39 -11.84
N LYS A 8 9.65 -68.92 -11.39
CA LYS A 8 9.85 -68.54 -9.98
C LYS A 8 8.93 -67.35 -9.66
N ARG A 9 7.91 -67.58 -8.83
CA ARG A 9 7.15 -66.50 -8.17
C ARG A 9 8.08 -65.80 -7.18
N ASP A 10 8.39 -64.54 -7.44
CA ASP A 10 9.05 -63.66 -6.49
C ASP A 10 8.03 -63.27 -5.41
N VAL A 11 8.26 -63.70 -4.17
CA VAL A 11 7.40 -63.36 -3.04
C VAL A 11 7.87 -62.00 -2.53
N SER A 12 7.12 -60.93 -2.85
CA SER A 12 7.37 -59.59 -2.33
C SER A 12 7.36 -59.64 -0.80
N LYS A 13 8.50 -59.39 -0.15
CA LYS A 13 8.58 -59.23 1.31
C LYS A 13 7.73 -58.01 1.68
N GLY A 14 6.66 -58.21 2.44
CA GLY A 14 5.84 -57.13 2.98
C GLY A 14 6.67 -56.23 3.90
N PHE A 15 6.27 -54.96 4.01
CA PHE A 15 6.92 -53.99 4.90
C PHE A 15 6.91 -54.50 6.35
N THR A 16 8.08 -54.42 7.01
CA THR A 16 8.18 -54.72 8.43
C THR A 16 7.57 -53.60 9.26
N LEU A 17 7.14 -53.91 10.49
CA LEU A 17 6.58 -52.91 11.41
C LEU A 17 7.57 -51.77 11.70
N VAL A 18 8.87 -52.07 11.73
CA VAL A 18 9.94 -51.09 11.95
C VAL A 18 10.06 -50.14 10.75
N GLU A 19 10.04 -50.66 9.52
CA GLU A 19 10.04 -49.83 8.31
C GLU A 19 8.79 -48.95 8.23
N LEU A 20 7.63 -49.48 8.61
CA LEU A 20 6.38 -48.70 8.65
C LEU A 20 6.45 -47.54 9.66
N LEU A 21 7.01 -47.79 10.85
CA LEU A 21 7.19 -46.75 11.87
C LEU A 21 8.18 -45.66 11.43
N ILE A 22 9.26 -46.02 10.74
CA ILE A 22 10.22 -45.06 10.18
C ILE A 22 9.54 -44.18 9.12
N VAL A 23 8.74 -44.78 8.22
CA VAL A 23 8.03 -44.03 7.18
C VAL A 23 7.02 -43.05 7.80
N ILE A 24 6.28 -43.45 8.83
CA ILE A 24 5.33 -42.56 9.52
C ILE A 24 6.06 -41.42 10.24
N ALA A 25 7.16 -41.72 10.94
CA ALA A 25 7.98 -40.71 11.61
C ALA A 25 8.58 -39.70 10.61
N MET A 26 9.12 -40.19 9.49
CA MET A 26 9.64 -39.34 8.41
C MET A 26 8.55 -38.48 7.79
N ALA A 27 7.37 -39.06 7.50
CA ALA A 27 6.23 -38.33 6.96
C ALA A 27 5.75 -37.23 7.93
N GLY A 28 5.74 -37.49 9.23
CA GLY A 28 5.40 -36.51 10.26
C GLY A 28 6.39 -35.33 10.33
N ILE A 29 7.70 -35.62 10.28
CA ILE A 29 8.74 -34.58 10.27
C ILE A 29 8.66 -33.73 8.99
N LEU A 30 8.47 -34.38 7.83
CA LEU A 30 8.27 -33.70 6.54
C LEU A 30 7.02 -32.81 6.55
N ALA A 31 5.90 -33.30 7.09
CA ALA A 31 4.67 -32.52 7.21
C ALA A 31 4.83 -31.31 8.14
N ALA A 32 5.54 -31.46 9.27
CA ALA A 32 5.82 -30.36 10.18
C ALA A 32 6.73 -29.30 9.54
N ALA A 33 7.80 -29.72 8.85
CA ALA A 33 8.68 -28.81 8.13
C ALA A 33 7.94 -28.06 7.01
N LEU A 34 7.07 -28.76 6.28
CA LEU A 34 6.23 -28.16 5.24
C LEU A 34 5.25 -27.14 5.83
N PHE A 35 4.64 -27.45 6.97
CA PHE A 35 3.72 -26.53 7.68
C PHE A 35 4.42 -25.23 8.10
N PHE A 36 5.68 -25.31 8.56
CA PHE A 36 6.48 -24.11 8.89
C PHE A 36 6.96 -23.34 7.66
N MET A 37 7.23 -24.00 6.53
CA MET A 37 7.67 -23.34 5.30
C MET A 37 6.52 -22.78 4.45
N LEU A 38 5.30 -23.30 4.63
CA LEU A 38 4.11 -22.90 3.85
C LEU A 38 3.88 -21.38 3.84
N PRO A 39 3.89 -20.67 4.99
CA PRO A 39 3.68 -19.22 5.00
C PRO A 39 4.73 -18.47 4.17
N THR A 40 5.99 -18.88 4.24
CA THR A 40 7.10 -18.25 3.50
C THR A 40 6.97 -18.50 1.99
N ILE A 41 6.61 -19.72 1.59
CA ILE A 41 6.40 -20.06 0.17
C ILE A 41 5.17 -19.33 -0.38
N ILE A 42 4.05 -19.34 0.34
CA ILE A 42 2.81 -18.66 -0.06
C ILE A 42 3.05 -17.15 -0.21
N ASN A 43 3.67 -16.50 0.78
CA ASN A 43 3.98 -15.07 0.71
C ASN A 43 4.97 -14.73 -0.42
N GLY A 44 5.95 -15.61 -0.68
CA GLY A 44 6.87 -15.47 -1.81
C GLY A 44 6.13 -15.51 -3.16
N THR A 45 5.21 -16.45 -3.34
CA THR A 45 4.41 -16.56 -4.57
C THR A 45 3.44 -15.40 -4.75
N GLY A 46 2.76 -14.94 -3.68
CA GLY A 46 1.86 -13.78 -3.74
C GLY A 46 2.57 -12.52 -4.22
N ARG A 47 3.76 -12.24 -3.69
CA ARG A 47 4.58 -11.09 -4.12
C ARG A 47 5.00 -11.18 -5.58
N THR A 48 5.35 -12.37 -6.08
CA THR A 48 5.67 -12.57 -7.50
C THR A 48 4.45 -12.31 -8.40
N VAL A 49 3.26 -12.76 -8.01
CA VAL A 49 2.02 -12.51 -8.76
C VAL A 49 1.65 -11.03 -8.75
N ASP A 50 1.87 -10.34 -7.64
CA ASP A 50 1.58 -8.90 -7.55
C ASP A 50 2.54 -8.08 -8.41
N ILE A 51 3.81 -8.47 -8.50
CA ILE A 51 4.77 -7.86 -9.45
C ILE A 51 4.31 -8.08 -10.90
N ALA A 52 3.78 -9.26 -11.24
CA ALA A 52 3.22 -9.50 -12.56
C ALA A 52 1.96 -8.65 -12.81
N SER A 53 1.11 -8.48 -11.80
CA SER A 53 -0.08 -7.63 -11.86
C SER A 53 0.29 -6.16 -12.05
N VAL A 54 1.31 -5.64 -11.35
CA VAL A 54 1.85 -4.29 -11.57
C VAL A 54 2.31 -4.11 -13.02
N LYS A 55 3.00 -5.08 -13.61
CA LYS A 55 3.41 -5.00 -15.02
C LYS A 55 2.21 -4.93 -15.98
N LEU A 56 1.13 -5.63 -15.67
CA LEU A 56 -0.12 -5.55 -16.43
C LEU A 56 -0.76 -4.17 -16.29
N LEU A 57 -0.81 -3.63 -15.06
CA LEU A 57 -1.32 -2.28 -14.79
C LEU A 57 -0.49 -1.20 -15.51
N ASP A 58 0.83 -1.29 -15.49
CA ASP A 58 1.72 -0.36 -16.20
C ASP A 58 1.51 -0.43 -17.72
N LYS A 59 1.30 -1.64 -18.27
CA LYS A 59 0.98 -1.83 -19.68
C LYS A 59 -0.37 -1.19 -20.03
N ALA A 60 -1.42 -1.46 -19.24
CA ALA A 60 -2.75 -0.88 -19.42
C ALA A 60 -2.70 0.66 -19.34
N THR A 61 -1.95 1.19 -18.39
CA THR A 61 -1.75 2.64 -18.21
C THR A 61 -1.04 3.27 -19.41
N SER A 62 -0.06 2.56 -19.98
CA SER A 62 0.63 3.01 -21.18
C SER A 62 -0.30 3.07 -22.39
N LEU A 63 -1.19 2.08 -22.57
CA LEU A 63 -2.21 2.07 -23.61
C LEU A 63 -3.20 3.22 -23.42
N TYR A 64 -3.72 3.38 -22.21
CA TYR A 64 -4.60 4.49 -21.85
C TYR A 64 -3.95 5.86 -22.14
N LYS A 65 -2.67 6.05 -21.80
CA LYS A 65 -1.94 7.28 -22.13
C LYS A 65 -1.92 7.56 -23.64
N MET A 66 -1.72 6.51 -24.45
CA MET A 66 -1.73 6.64 -25.91
C MET A 66 -3.10 7.04 -26.47
N THR A 67 -4.18 6.54 -25.90
CA THR A 67 -5.55 6.87 -26.36
C THR A 67 -5.98 8.28 -25.96
N GLN A 68 -5.49 8.80 -24.84
CA GLN A 68 -5.84 10.14 -24.37
C GLN A 68 -5.15 11.26 -25.18
N MET A 69 -4.08 10.95 -25.93
CA MET A 69 -3.31 11.93 -26.72
C MET A 69 -2.85 13.16 -25.90
N THR A 70 -2.53 13.00 -24.61
CA THR A 70 -2.23 14.12 -23.70
C THR A 70 -0.73 14.34 -23.50
N THR A 71 -0.37 15.60 -23.21
CA THR A 71 0.97 16.01 -22.76
C THR A 71 1.08 16.11 -21.24
N TRP A 72 0.18 15.46 -20.50
CA TRP A 72 0.09 15.63 -19.05
C TRP A 72 1.28 14.98 -18.34
N ASN A 73 1.75 15.65 -17.27
CA ASN A 73 2.80 15.14 -16.39
C ASN A 73 2.32 13.92 -15.57
N ASP A 74 1.01 13.81 -15.35
CA ASP A 74 0.37 12.63 -14.77
C ASP A 74 -0.64 12.03 -15.74
N VAL A 75 -0.52 10.73 -16.01
CA VAL A 75 -1.43 9.99 -16.89
C VAL A 75 -2.88 10.06 -16.38
N PHE A 76 -3.10 10.01 -15.07
CA PHE A 76 -4.43 10.04 -14.46
C PHE A 76 -4.81 11.43 -13.92
N LYS A 77 -4.61 12.48 -14.72
CA LYS A 77 -4.93 13.85 -14.30
C LYS A 77 -6.36 13.96 -13.76
N GLY A 78 -6.50 14.52 -12.56
CA GLY A 78 -7.79 14.76 -11.91
C GLY A 78 -8.28 13.63 -10.99
N PHE A 79 -7.68 12.45 -11.07
CA PHE A 79 -7.98 11.35 -10.16
C PHE A 79 -7.19 11.50 -8.85
N THR A 80 -7.88 11.40 -7.72
CA THR A 80 -7.28 11.49 -6.37
C THR A 80 -7.18 10.15 -5.65
N THR A 81 -7.77 9.08 -6.19
CA THR A 81 -7.72 7.73 -5.60
C THR A 81 -7.29 6.69 -6.61
N ASP A 82 -6.62 5.65 -6.12
CA ASP A 82 -6.20 4.52 -6.95
C ASP A 82 -7.37 3.65 -7.40
N ALA A 83 -8.43 3.55 -6.58
CA ALA A 83 -9.66 2.89 -6.98
C ALA A 83 -10.27 3.53 -8.24
N ALA A 84 -10.31 4.87 -8.31
CA ALA A 84 -10.84 5.56 -9.48
C ALA A 84 -9.91 5.44 -10.70
N ARG A 85 -8.58 5.45 -10.51
CA ARG A 85 -7.61 5.19 -11.60
C ARG A 85 -7.77 3.79 -12.18
N LEU A 86 -7.91 2.77 -11.33
CA LEU A 86 -8.15 1.39 -11.75
C LEU A 86 -9.51 1.24 -12.45
N GLY A 87 -10.54 1.94 -11.95
CA GLY A 87 -11.85 2.03 -12.59
C GLY A 87 -11.76 2.59 -13.99
N GLU A 88 -11.08 3.73 -14.18
CA GLU A 88 -10.88 4.34 -15.49
C GLU A 88 -10.21 3.41 -16.49
N LEU A 89 -9.13 2.72 -16.09
CA LEU A 89 -8.45 1.75 -16.95
C LEU A 89 -9.37 0.59 -17.38
N TYR A 90 -10.28 0.17 -16.49
CA TYR A 90 -11.25 -0.88 -16.78
C TYR A 90 -12.37 -0.37 -17.70
N GLU A 91 -12.99 0.77 -17.37
CA GLU A 91 -14.10 1.36 -18.10
C GLU A 91 -13.71 1.78 -19.53
N THR A 92 -12.46 2.20 -19.73
CA THR A 92 -11.92 2.52 -21.05
C THR A 92 -11.43 1.31 -21.85
N GLY A 93 -11.61 0.09 -21.31
CA GLY A 93 -11.26 -1.15 -22.01
C GLY A 93 -9.76 -1.43 -22.09
N ASN A 94 -8.94 -0.75 -21.30
CA ASN A 94 -7.49 -1.03 -21.22
C ASN A 94 -7.16 -2.25 -20.36
N MET A 95 -8.15 -2.80 -19.63
CA MET A 95 -8.05 -4.02 -18.83
C MET A 95 -9.35 -4.83 -18.86
N ASP A 96 -9.24 -6.16 -18.91
CA ASP A 96 -10.41 -7.05 -18.86
C ASP A 96 -11.01 -7.20 -17.45
N ARG A 97 -10.21 -6.89 -16.43
CA ARG A 97 -10.61 -6.89 -15.01
C ARG A 97 -9.64 -6.05 -14.18
N ILE A 98 -10.12 -5.53 -13.06
CA ILE A 98 -9.27 -4.89 -12.06
C ILE A 98 -8.54 -5.99 -11.26
N PRO A 99 -7.20 -6.05 -11.28
CA PRO A 99 -6.46 -7.04 -10.51
C PRO A 99 -6.57 -6.76 -9.01
N VAL A 100 -6.61 -7.84 -8.21
CA VAL A 100 -6.59 -7.77 -6.75
C VAL A 100 -5.23 -8.28 -6.26
N PRO A 101 -4.55 -7.58 -5.33
CA PRO A 101 -3.31 -8.06 -4.75
C PRO A 101 -3.48 -9.42 -4.08
N ASN A 102 -2.54 -10.32 -4.32
CA ASN A 102 -2.46 -11.66 -3.75
C ASN A 102 -1.75 -11.63 -2.39
N THR A 103 -0.82 -10.68 -2.21
CA THR A 103 -0.23 -10.43 -0.90
C THR A 103 -1.31 -9.83 0.01
N LYS A 104 -1.62 -10.55 1.10
CA LYS A 104 -2.63 -10.13 2.06
C LYS A 104 -2.23 -8.80 2.69
N GLY A 105 -3.19 -7.87 2.77
CA GLY A 105 -2.93 -6.54 3.33
C GLY A 105 -2.10 -5.67 2.40
N SER A 106 -2.15 -5.90 1.09
CA SER A 106 -1.51 -5.04 0.10
C SER A 106 -2.52 -4.37 -0.82
N ALA A 107 -2.11 -3.27 -1.44
CA ALA A 107 -2.86 -2.52 -2.44
C ALA A 107 -1.97 -2.20 -3.65
N PHE A 108 -2.58 -2.08 -4.83
CA PHE A 108 -1.94 -1.47 -5.98
C PHE A 108 -2.16 0.04 -5.90
N VAL A 109 -1.08 0.81 -5.89
CA VAL A 109 -1.11 2.27 -5.75
C VAL A 109 -0.30 2.94 -6.84
N TRP A 110 -0.86 3.98 -7.44
CA TRP A 110 -0.20 4.80 -8.44
C TRP A 110 0.79 5.77 -7.79
N SER A 111 2.05 5.68 -8.19
CA SER A 111 3.04 6.71 -7.91
C SER A 111 2.98 7.78 -8.99
N ILE A 112 2.49 8.98 -8.62
CA ILE A 112 2.44 10.12 -9.54
C ILE A 112 3.85 10.56 -9.95
N SER A 113 4.85 10.48 -9.06
CA SER A 113 6.22 10.85 -9.41
C SER A 113 6.91 9.87 -10.35
N GLU A 114 6.72 8.57 -10.11
CA GLU A 114 7.36 7.52 -10.90
C GLU A 114 6.56 7.19 -12.17
N GLN A 115 5.29 7.62 -12.22
CA GLN A 115 4.31 7.27 -13.25
C GLN A 115 4.21 5.75 -13.43
N LYS A 116 4.11 5.04 -12.30
CA LYS A 116 4.06 3.56 -12.23
C LYS A 116 3.17 3.08 -11.10
N TRP A 117 2.63 1.89 -11.27
CA TRP A 117 1.95 1.17 -10.19
C TRP A 117 2.96 0.52 -9.25
N ASN A 118 2.64 0.56 -7.96
CA ASN A 118 3.41 -0.06 -6.90
C ASN A 118 2.51 -0.98 -6.08
N VAL A 119 3.11 -1.99 -5.45
CA VAL A 119 2.46 -2.78 -4.41
C VAL A 119 2.86 -2.20 -3.08
N VAL A 120 1.88 -1.75 -2.29
CA VAL A 120 2.12 -1.12 -0.99
C VAL A 120 1.42 -1.88 0.11
N HIS A 121 1.92 -1.74 1.34
CA HIS A 121 1.28 -2.31 2.53
C HIS A 121 0.10 -1.45 2.98
N VAL A 122 -1.06 -2.07 3.17
CA VAL A 122 -2.26 -1.42 3.69
C VAL A 122 -2.27 -1.58 5.20
N VAL A 123 -2.25 -0.46 5.92
CA VAL A 123 -2.22 -0.46 7.39
C VAL A 123 -3.43 -1.21 7.94
N GLY A 124 -3.16 -2.21 8.78
CA GLY A 124 -4.17 -3.06 9.39
C GLY A 124 -4.44 -2.76 10.86
N GLY A 125 -5.56 -3.27 11.37
CA GLY A 125 -5.97 -3.05 12.78
C GLY A 125 -5.07 -3.69 13.84
N SER A 126 -4.12 -4.55 13.47
CA SER A 126 -3.09 -5.07 14.39
C SER A 126 -1.90 -4.13 14.55
N GLU A 127 -1.76 -3.15 13.65
CA GLU A 127 -0.60 -2.26 13.58
C GLU A 127 -0.87 -0.87 14.15
N ILE A 128 -2.15 -0.55 14.35
CA ILE A 128 -2.63 0.72 14.90
C ILE A 128 -3.81 0.46 15.83
N THR A 129 -4.21 1.46 16.61
CA THR A 129 -5.46 1.40 17.38
C THR A 129 -6.54 2.18 16.64
N MET A 130 -7.73 1.58 16.48
CA MET A 130 -8.91 2.27 15.95
C MET A 130 -9.90 2.55 17.07
N VAL A 131 -10.41 3.78 17.12
CA VAL A 131 -11.59 4.11 17.92
C VAL A 131 -12.83 3.70 17.13
N VAL A 132 -13.58 2.71 17.61
CA VAL A 132 -14.71 2.10 16.85
C VAL A 132 -16.10 2.55 17.33
N SER A 133 -16.18 3.34 18.40
CA SER A 133 -17.44 3.84 18.97
C SER A 133 -17.27 5.22 19.62
N GLY A 134 -18.39 5.89 19.93
CA GLY A 134 -18.40 7.22 20.55
C GLY A 134 -18.08 8.36 19.57
N GLY A 135 -17.90 9.56 20.12
CA GLY A 135 -17.70 10.79 19.33
C GLY A 135 -16.40 10.86 18.52
N PHE A 136 -15.42 10.00 18.83
CA PHE A 136 -14.15 9.89 18.12
C PHE A 136 -14.07 8.63 17.24
N LYS A 137 -15.21 8.02 16.90
CA LYS A 137 -15.26 6.87 15.99
C LYS A 137 -14.56 7.20 14.67
N GLY A 138 -13.71 6.28 14.20
CA GLY A 138 -12.93 6.40 12.97
C GLY A 138 -11.54 7.00 13.14
N TYR A 139 -11.13 7.30 14.37
CA TYR A 139 -9.81 7.86 14.66
C TYR A 139 -8.78 6.73 14.74
N ILE A 140 -7.69 6.86 13.98
CA ILE A 140 -6.47 6.09 14.22
C ILE A 140 -5.74 6.73 15.39
N THR A 141 -5.45 5.96 16.43
CA THR A 141 -4.77 6.40 17.66
C THR A 141 -3.63 5.43 18.03
N GLY A 142 -2.94 5.72 19.14
CA GLY A 142 -1.80 4.94 19.60
C GLY A 142 -0.54 5.24 18.79
N SER A 143 0.22 4.21 18.43
CA SER A 143 1.41 4.32 17.60
C SER A 143 1.46 3.20 16.58
N TYR A 144 1.86 3.50 15.35
CA TYR A 144 2.07 2.51 14.32
C TYR A 144 3.19 1.53 14.71
N THR A 145 2.87 0.24 14.75
CA THR A 145 3.78 -0.85 15.13
C THR A 145 4.22 -1.70 13.94
N GLY A 146 3.70 -1.43 12.73
CA GLY A 146 4.11 -2.12 11.52
C GLY A 146 5.55 -1.77 11.11
N ASN A 147 6.19 -2.69 10.39
CA ASN A 147 7.59 -2.53 9.95
C ASN A 147 7.71 -1.82 8.60
N GLU A 148 6.64 -1.80 7.80
CA GLU A 148 6.68 -1.31 6.43
C GLU A 148 6.84 0.21 6.36
N LYS A 149 7.58 0.66 5.33
CA LYS A 149 7.96 2.07 5.13
C LYS A 149 7.21 2.75 4.00
N ILE A 150 6.58 1.97 3.14
CA ILE A 150 5.70 2.42 2.07
C ILE A 150 4.32 1.88 2.42
N ILE A 151 3.42 2.77 2.84
CA ILE A 151 2.14 2.38 3.41
C ILE A 151 0.97 3.11 2.74
N GLN A 152 -0.19 2.48 2.77
CA GLN A 152 -1.48 3.09 2.51
C GLN A 152 -2.31 3.09 3.80
N ILE A 153 -2.91 4.23 4.10
CA ILE A 153 -3.93 4.36 5.14
C ILE A 153 -5.29 4.22 4.44
N PRO A 154 -6.00 3.10 4.65
CA PRO A 154 -7.23 2.81 3.92
C PRO A 154 -8.40 3.64 4.45
N ALA A 155 -9.43 3.82 3.62
CA ALA A 155 -10.67 4.49 4.02
C ALA A 155 -11.47 3.71 5.08
N VAL A 156 -11.22 2.40 5.24
CA VAL A 156 -11.94 1.51 6.16
C VAL A 156 -10.97 0.51 6.80
N ILE A 157 -11.05 0.35 8.11
CA ILE A 157 -10.34 -0.69 8.87
C ILE A 157 -11.37 -1.46 9.69
N ASN A 158 -11.44 -2.79 9.51
CA ASN A 158 -12.38 -3.68 10.21
C ASN A 158 -13.85 -3.20 10.19
N GLY A 159 -14.32 -2.71 9.03
CA GLY A 159 -15.68 -2.21 8.85
C GLY A 159 -15.96 -0.82 9.45
N THR A 160 -14.94 -0.16 10.02
CA THR A 160 -15.04 1.22 10.52
C THR A 160 -14.35 2.16 9.56
N ALA A 161 -15.05 3.18 9.09
CA ALA A 161 -14.47 4.25 8.27
C ALA A 161 -13.35 4.97 9.05
N VAL A 162 -12.23 5.19 8.38
CA VAL A 162 -11.11 5.99 8.90
C VAL A 162 -11.39 7.45 8.55
N THR A 163 -11.51 8.28 9.58
CA THR A 163 -11.86 9.70 9.41
C THR A 163 -10.74 10.63 9.81
N GLN A 164 -9.91 10.26 10.79
CA GLN A 164 -8.85 11.12 11.31
C GLN A 164 -7.63 10.31 11.76
N ILE A 165 -6.46 10.93 11.62
CA ILE A 165 -5.18 10.38 12.08
C ILE A 165 -4.72 11.19 13.28
N HIS A 166 -4.73 10.57 14.45
CA HIS A 166 -4.45 11.26 15.71
C HIS A 166 -2.96 11.60 15.87
N GLN A 167 -2.69 12.39 16.90
CA GLN A 167 -1.37 12.93 17.20
C GLN A 167 -0.32 11.81 17.35
N ASP A 168 0.89 12.07 16.81
CA ASP A 168 2.11 11.25 16.93
C ASP A 168 2.01 9.78 16.41
N VAL A 169 0.88 9.34 15.85
CA VAL A 169 0.64 7.92 15.48
C VAL A 169 1.75 7.34 14.60
N PHE A 170 2.16 8.06 13.56
CA PHE A 170 3.19 7.65 12.61
C PHE A 170 4.52 8.42 12.79
N SER A 171 4.72 9.06 13.96
CA SER A 171 5.96 9.82 14.21
C SER A 171 7.19 8.91 14.29
N GLY A 172 8.29 9.31 13.64
CA GLY A 172 9.59 8.63 13.76
C GLY A 172 9.65 7.23 13.16
N LYS A 173 8.75 6.89 12.23
CA LYS A 173 8.61 5.50 11.70
C LYS A 173 9.50 5.23 10.49
N GLY A 174 10.19 6.25 9.97
CA GLY A 174 11.05 6.14 8.79
C GLY A 174 10.28 5.89 7.50
N LEU A 175 9.01 6.30 7.44
CA LEU A 175 8.16 6.15 6.26
C LEU A 175 8.75 6.94 5.09
N THR A 176 8.80 6.32 3.91
CA THR A 176 9.30 6.92 2.66
C THR A 176 8.16 7.26 1.71
N SER A 177 7.00 6.63 1.86
CA SER A 177 5.78 6.96 1.12
C SER A 177 4.54 6.64 1.96
N VAL A 178 3.56 7.53 1.90
CA VAL A 178 2.25 7.37 2.55
C VAL A 178 1.19 7.77 1.56
N VAL A 179 0.23 6.87 1.34
CA VAL A 179 -0.97 7.13 0.54
C VAL A 179 -2.14 7.22 1.50
N ILE A 180 -2.91 8.31 1.40
CA ILE A 180 -4.04 8.60 2.28
C ILE A 180 -5.30 8.55 1.43
N GLU A 181 -6.17 7.58 1.67
CA GLU A 181 -7.43 7.42 0.94
C GLU A 181 -8.44 8.53 1.24
N GLU A 182 -9.42 8.68 0.35
CA GLU A 182 -10.55 9.61 0.55
C GLU A 182 -11.39 9.22 1.78
N GLY A 183 -12.03 10.22 2.39
CA GLY A 183 -12.79 10.11 3.63
C GLY A 183 -12.01 10.53 4.87
N ILE A 184 -10.67 10.61 4.78
CA ILE A 184 -9.81 11.06 5.88
C ILE A 184 -9.74 12.59 5.86
N THR A 185 -10.32 13.23 6.87
CA THR A 185 -10.57 14.67 6.88
C THR A 185 -9.59 15.49 7.69
N ARG A 186 -8.83 14.85 8.61
CA ARG A 186 -7.86 15.56 9.47
C ARG A 186 -6.65 14.73 9.82
N ILE A 187 -5.49 15.40 9.81
CA ILE A 187 -4.22 14.91 10.33
C ILE A 187 -3.84 15.78 11.53
N HIS A 188 -3.78 15.15 12.71
CA HIS A 188 -3.47 15.83 13.97
C HIS A 188 -1.98 16.14 14.12
N ALA A 189 -1.65 16.88 15.17
CA ALA A 189 -0.31 17.40 15.41
C ALA A 189 0.74 16.28 15.35
N ARG A 190 1.83 16.54 14.60
CA ARG A 190 2.99 15.63 14.49
C ARG A 190 2.67 14.19 14.07
N ALA A 191 1.50 13.91 13.51
CA ALA A 191 1.09 12.55 13.15
C ALA A 191 2.12 11.83 12.26
N PHE A 192 2.80 12.55 11.36
CA PHE A 192 3.86 12.04 10.49
C PHE A 192 5.21 12.74 10.71
N LYS A 193 5.45 13.33 11.89
CA LYS A 193 6.74 13.99 12.19
C LYS A 193 7.91 13.00 12.06
N ASP A 194 9.07 13.50 11.65
CA ASP A 194 10.34 12.74 11.63
C ASP A 194 10.26 11.47 10.76
N ASN A 195 9.76 11.62 9.54
CA ASN A 195 9.74 10.59 8.51
C ASN A 195 10.59 11.01 7.30
N LYS A 196 10.76 10.11 6.34
CA LYS A 196 11.59 10.32 5.14
C LYS A 196 10.74 10.61 3.89
N LEU A 197 9.56 11.19 4.07
CA LEU A 197 8.65 11.52 2.98
C LEU A 197 9.25 12.63 2.13
N THR A 198 9.32 12.42 0.81
CA THR A 198 9.76 13.42 -0.17
C THR A 198 8.61 14.05 -0.92
N GLU A 199 7.46 13.39 -0.95
CA GLU A 199 6.21 13.92 -1.48
C GLU A 199 5.00 13.41 -0.68
N ILE A 200 3.89 14.14 -0.79
CA ILE A 200 2.61 13.74 -0.23
C ILE A 200 1.47 14.23 -1.13
N VAL A 201 0.48 13.37 -1.33
CA VAL A 201 -0.80 13.70 -1.97
C VAL A 201 -1.86 13.64 -0.90
N LEU A 202 -2.56 14.76 -0.69
CA LEU A 202 -3.65 14.84 0.26
C LEU A 202 -4.98 14.66 -0.48
N PRO A 203 -5.90 13.82 0.03
CA PRO A 203 -7.20 13.60 -0.59
C PRO A 203 -8.05 14.88 -0.60
N ASN A 204 -9.03 14.97 -1.49
CA ASN A 204 -9.92 16.14 -1.58
C ASN A 204 -10.79 16.32 -0.33
N SER A 205 -11.08 15.22 0.37
CA SER A 205 -11.75 15.21 1.66
C SER A 205 -10.92 15.79 2.82
N MET A 206 -9.63 16.06 2.63
CA MET A 206 -8.77 16.61 3.67
C MET A 206 -9.16 18.07 3.97
N THR A 207 -9.56 18.34 5.22
CA THR A 207 -10.04 19.67 5.65
C THR A 207 -9.11 20.36 6.63
N ARG A 208 -8.24 19.62 7.34
CA ARG A 208 -7.34 20.22 8.34
C ARG A 208 -6.03 19.45 8.53
N LEU A 209 -4.93 20.20 8.63
CA LEU A 209 -3.63 19.73 9.07
C LEU A 209 -3.19 20.54 10.29
N ASP A 210 -2.92 19.83 11.39
CA ASP A 210 -2.53 20.47 12.64
C ASP A 210 -1.01 20.65 12.77
N TYR A 211 -0.61 21.45 13.75
CA TYR A 211 0.78 21.86 13.98
C TYR A 211 1.79 20.72 13.81
N GLY A 212 2.74 20.91 12.89
CA GLY A 212 3.85 19.99 12.71
C GLY A 212 3.48 18.62 12.16
N ALA A 213 2.30 18.42 11.57
CA ALA A 213 1.86 17.12 11.05
C ALA A 213 2.92 16.39 10.18
N PHE A 214 3.71 17.13 9.38
CA PHE A 214 4.81 16.61 8.57
C PHE A 214 6.17 17.26 8.89
N MET A 215 6.33 17.76 10.12
CA MET A 215 7.58 18.36 10.59
C MET A 215 8.75 17.37 10.48
N ASP A 216 9.95 17.87 10.19
CA ASP A 216 11.17 17.08 10.01
C ASP A 216 11.08 16.00 8.92
N SER A 217 10.14 16.14 7.97
CA SER A 217 10.11 15.34 6.74
C SER A 217 10.88 16.01 5.61
N GLY A 218 11.39 15.22 4.66
CA GLY A 218 12.11 15.68 3.48
C GLY A 218 11.22 16.19 2.34
N LEU A 219 10.02 16.70 2.64
CA LEU A 219 9.01 17.02 1.63
C LEU A 219 9.51 18.10 0.65
N LYS A 220 9.43 17.78 -0.64
CA LYS A 220 9.79 18.65 -1.77
C LYS A 220 8.64 18.84 -2.75
N LYS A 221 7.60 18.00 -2.69
CA LYS A 221 6.42 18.09 -3.54
C LYS A 221 5.16 17.81 -2.72
N ILE A 222 4.14 18.64 -2.87
CA ILE A 222 2.86 18.47 -2.17
C ILE A 222 1.74 18.67 -3.19
N THR A 223 0.79 17.73 -3.25
CA THR A 223 -0.47 17.90 -4.00
C THR A 223 -1.62 17.99 -3.01
N ILE A 224 -2.44 19.02 -3.16
CA ILE A 224 -3.41 19.43 -2.14
C ILE A 224 -4.71 19.95 -2.76
N GLY A 225 -5.85 19.60 -2.14
CA GLY A 225 -7.19 20.03 -2.54
C GLY A 225 -7.54 21.46 -2.11
N HIS A 226 -8.82 21.83 -2.24
CA HIS A 226 -9.34 23.15 -1.83
C HIS A 226 -9.74 23.16 -0.35
N GLY A 227 -9.82 24.37 0.24
CA GLY A 227 -10.47 24.57 1.54
C GLY A 227 -9.70 24.00 2.73
N LEU A 228 -8.40 23.76 2.59
CA LEU A 228 -7.60 23.17 3.66
C LEU A 228 -7.21 24.22 4.70
N LEU A 229 -7.52 23.93 5.96
CA LEU A 229 -6.97 24.66 7.10
C LEU A 229 -5.59 24.09 7.45
N ILE A 230 -4.54 24.90 7.29
CA ILE A 230 -3.16 24.54 7.60
C ILE A 230 -2.73 25.31 8.84
N GLU A 231 -2.45 24.61 9.93
CA GLU A 231 -1.88 25.23 11.13
C GLU A 231 -0.38 25.53 10.97
N GLY A 232 0.23 26.15 11.98
CA GLY A 232 1.64 26.53 11.92
C GLY A 232 2.59 25.34 11.74
N ASN A 233 3.64 25.52 10.94
CA ASN A 233 4.76 24.57 10.78
C ASN A 233 4.39 23.17 10.29
N VAL A 234 3.32 23.02 9.51
CA VAL A 234 2.91 21.72 8.94
C VAL A 234 3.95 21.21 7.94
N PHE A 235 4.44 22.07 7.05
CA PHE A 235 5.36 21.72 5.97
C PHE A 235 6.73 22.43 6.12
N PRO A 236 7.82 21.89 5.52
CA PRO A 236 9.08 22.63 5.42
C PRO A 236 8.86 24.00 4.79
N LYS A 237 9.51 25.06 5.31
CA LYS A 237 9.31 26.43 4.81
C LYS A 237 7.82 26.85 4.78
N ASN A 238 7.11 26.54 5.85
CA ASN A 238 5.65 26.67 6.00
C ASN A 238 5.09 28.02 5.52
N ASP A 239 5.72 29.14 5.88
CA ASP A 239 5.22 30.48 5.51
C ASP A 239 5.23 30.68 3.99
N SER A 240 6.26 30.16 3.30
CA SER A 240 6.30 30.18 1.85
C SER A 240 5.24 29.26 1.25
N PHE A 241 4.99 28.08 1.84
CA PHE A 241 3.93 27.20 1.38
C PHE A 241 2.55 27.85 1.52
N ILE A 242 2.23 28.39 2.70
CA ILE A 242 0.96 29.06 2.97
C ILE A 242 0.75 30.24 2.01
N THR A 243 1.79 31.03 1.77
CA THR A 243 1.73 32.14 0.80
C THR A 243 1.39 31.63 -0.60
N ALA A 244 2.09 30.59 -1.07
CA ALA A 244 1.84 30.00 -2.39
C ALA A 244 0.43 29.38 -2.48
N TYR A 245 -0.02 28.70 -1.43
CA TYR A 245 -1.33 28.06 -1.38
C TYR A 245 -2.48 29.07 -1.34
N ASN A 246 -2.34 30.14 -0.56
CA ASN A 246 -3.36 31.20 -0.50
C ASN A 246 -3.52 31.93 -1.84
N LEU A 247 -2.44 32.07 -2.62
CA LEU A 247 -2.49 32.66 -3.96
C LEU A 247 -2.98 31.66 -5.02
N GLY A 248 -2.52 30.41 -4.93
CA GLY A 248 -2.70 29.41 -5.97
C GLY A 248 -3.92 28.49 -5.79
N GLY A 249 -4.43 28.32 -4.56
CA GLY A 249 -5.49 27.36 -4.24
C GLY A 249 -5.05 25.90 -4.38
N ALA A 250 -5.98 25.00 -4.70
CA ALA A 250 -5.66 23.59 -4.92
C ALA A 250 -4.63 23.40 -6.05
N GLY A 251 -3.79 22.37 -5.94
CA GLY A 251 -2.82 22.03 -6.98
C GLY A 251 -1.57 21.37 -6.42
N THR A 252 -0.56 21.28 -7.28
CA THR A 252 0.76 20.72 -6.95
C THR A 252 1.76 21.83 -6.72
N TYR A 253 2.51 21.72 -5.63
CA TYR A 253 3.52 22.67 -5.21
C TYR A 253 4.88 21.96 -5.15
N ILE A 254 5.93 22.62 -5.65
CA ILE A 254 7.31 22.15 -5.56
C ILE A 254 8.13 23.12 -4.72
N LEU A 255 8.96 22.58 -3.84
CA LEU A 255 9.96 23.34 -3.11
C LEU A 255 11.20 23.55 -4.00
N SER A 256 11.42 24.80 -4.41
CA SER A 256 12.61 25.24 -5.13
C SER A 256 13.47 26.11 -4.20
N GLY A 257 14.59 25.54 -3.73
CA GLY A 257 15.42 26.19 -2.71
C GLY A 257 14.68 26.36 -1.39
N ALA A 258 14.33 27.60 -1.04
CA ALA A 258 13.59 27.93 0.18
C ALA A 258 12.12 28.30 -0.07
N THR A 259 11.65 28.22 -1.31
CA THR A 259 10.34 28.74 -1.72
C THR A 259 9.49 27.65 -2.35
N TRP A 260 8.23 27.54 -1.92
CA TRP A 260 7.23 26.73 -2.59
C TRP A 260 6.62 27.48 -3.75
N VAL A 261 6.54 26.82 -4.91
CA VAL A 261 5.97 27.37 -6.13
C VAL A 261 4.91 26.41 -6.63
N LYS A 262 3.72 26.94 -6.95
CA LYS A 262 2.67 26.16 -7.61
C LYS A 262 3.13 25.84 -9.04
N GLN A 263 2.97 24.58 -9.44
CA GLN A 263 3.16 24.14 -10.83
C GLN A 263 2.12 24.75 -11.76
#